data_AF-A0A2J4YUC2-F1
#
_entry.id   AF-A0A2J4YUC2-F1
#
_cell.length_a   1.000
_cell.length_b   1.000
_cell.length_c   1.000
_cell.angle_alpha   90.00
_cell.angle_beta   90.00
_cell.angle_gamma   90.00
#
_symmetry.space_group_name_H-M   'P 1'
#
loop_
_entity.id
_entity.type
_entity.pdbx_description
1 polymer ?
#
loop_
_entity_poly.entity_id
_entity_poly.type
_entity_poly.pdbx_seq_one_letter_code
_entity_poly.pdbx_strand_id
1 'polypeptide(L)' 'MVSISAEKTNAIQAIFSRNKVVIGVIHCDPFPGTPKYRGKSVPGIVERALRDAENYISGGVHGLIIENHGDIPFSKPE' A
#
# COMPACT_ATOMS: atom_id res chain seq x y z
N MET A 1 -12.69 -19.32 -32.00
CA MET A 1 -12.83 -18.14 -31.13
C MET A 1 -11.42 -17.66 -30.79
N VAL A 2 -10.97 -16.55 -31.36
CA VAL A 2 -9.64 -16.00 -31.08
C VAL A 2 -9.78 -15.08 -29.88
N SER A 3 -9.03 -15.34 -28.81
CA SER A 3 -8.98 -14.45 -27.65
C SER A 3 -8.36 -13.12 -28.08
N ILE A 4 -9.11 -12.03 -27.94
CA ILE A 4 -8.68 -10.67 -28.29
C ILE A 4 -7.80 -10.07 -27.18
N SER A 5 -7.80 -10.66 -25.97
CA SER A 5 -6.88 -10.29 -24.90
C SER A 5 -5.76 -11.32 -24.77
N ALA A 6 -4.52 -10.85 -24.61
CA ALA A 6 -3.42 -11.71 -24.16
C ALA A 6 -3.87 -12.50 -22.93
N GLU A 7 -3.63 -13.82 -22.93
CA GLU A 7 -3.75 -14.66 -21.74
C GLU A 7 -2.95 -14.01 -20.61
N LYS A 8 -3.66 -13.45 -19.62
CA LYS A 8 -3.00 -12.75 -18.52
C LYS A 8 -2.40 -13.79 -17.59
N THR A 9 -1.07 -13.85 -17.52
CA THR A 9 -0.36 -14.61 -16.50
C THR A 9 -0.93 -14.26 -15.13
N ASN A 10 -1.24 -15.28 -14.34
CA ASN A 10 -1.72 -15.07 -12.97
C ASN A 10 -0.67 -14.29 -12.17
N ALA A 11 -0.97 -13.03 -11.85
CA ALA A 11 -0.02 -12.11 -11.20
C ALA A 11 0.40 -12.61 -9.80
N ILE A 12 -0.50 -13.29 -9.08
CA ILE A 12 -0.19 -13.83 -7.76
C ILE A 12 0.88 -14.93 -7.89
N GLN A 13 0.70 -15.82 -8.85
CA GLN A 13 1.69 -16.85 -9.13
C GLN A 13 3.00 -16.24 -9.66
N ALA A 14 2.94 -15.27 -10.56
CA ALA A 14 4.13 -14.66 -11.16
C ALA A 14 4.99 -13.86 -10.16
N ILE A 15 4.36 -13.14 -9.23
CA ILE A 15 5.06 -12.27 -8.27
C ILE A 15 5.46 -13.05 -7.02
N PHE A 16 4.57 -13.89 -6.49
CA PHE A 16 4.75 -14.50 -5.17
C PHE A 16 5.03 -16.01 -5.23
N SER A 17 5.03 -16.62 -6.41
CA SER A 17 5.15 -18.08 -6.60
C SER A 17 4.15 -18.87 -5.74
N ARG A 18 2.94 -18.34 -5.58
CA ARG A 18 1.90 -18.89 -4.69
C ARG A 18 0.52 -18.85 -5.34
N ASN A 19 -0.36 -19.74 -4.90
CA ASN A 19 -1.75 -19.78 -5.34
C ASN A 19 -2.65 -18.74 -4.63
N LYS A 20 -2.29 -18.34 -3.40
CA LYS A 20 -2.98 -17.34 -2.59
C LYS A 20 -1.96 -16.57 -1.76
N VAL A 21 -2.26 -15.31 -1.50
CA VAL A 21 -1.39 -14.40 -0.73
C VAL A 21 -2.21 -13.51 0.18
N VAL A 22 -1.56 -13.02 1.23
CA VAL A 22 -2.03 -11.98 2.14
C VAL A 22 -1.17 -10.76 1.89
N ILE A 23 -1.79 -9.63 1.55
CA ILE A 23 -1.12 -8.36 1.30
C ILE A 23 -1.52 -7.40 2.41
N GLY A 24 -0.54 -6.87 3.14
CA GLY A 24 -0.76 -5.84 4.15
C GLY A 24 -0.88 -4.47 3.49
N VAL A 25 -1.85 -3.66 3.95
CA VAL A 25 -1.96 -2.26 3.52
C VAL A 25 -1.42 -1.36 4.63
N ILE A 26 -0.38 -0.60 4.31
CA ILE A 26 0.18 0.43 5.18
C ILE A 26 -0.59 1.71 4.89
N HIS A 27 -1.41 2.12 5.86
CA HIS A 27 -2.11 3.40 5.82
C HIS A 27 -1.21 4.47 6.43
N CYS A 28 -0.65 5.32 5.56
CA CYS A 28 0.17 6.44 6.00
C CYS A 28 -0.66 7.46 6.80
N ASP A 29 0.02 8.12 7.75
CA ASP A 29 -0.49 9.34 8.36
C ASP A 29 -0.67 10.46 7.30
N PRO A 30 -1.49 11.49 7.58
CA PRO A 30 -1.72 12.56 6.61
C PRO A 30 -0.41 13.23 6.18
N PHE A 31 -0.25 13.48 4.88
CA PHE A 31 0.93 14.14 4.32
C PHE A 31 0.87 15.66 4.41
N PRO A 32 2.02 16.37 4.36
CA PRO A 32 2.05 17.82 4.29
C PRO A 32 1.15 18.37 3.17
N GLY A 33 0.34 19.37 3.49
CA GLY A 33 -0.61 19.99 2.55
C GLY A 33 -2.00 19.37 2.54
N THR A 34 -2.23 18.26 3.27
CA THR A 34 -3.54 17.63 3.36
C THR A 34 -4.36 18.20 4.52
N PRO A 35 -5.71 18.14 4.48
CA PRO A 35 -6.55 18.82 5.48
C PRO A 35 -6.34 18.31 6.92
N LYS A 36 -5.97 17.03 7.07
CA LYS A 36 -5.70 16.41 8.38
C LYS A 36 -4.24 16.49 8.82
N TYR A 37 -3.35 17.09 8.04
CA TYR A 37 -1.97 17.29 8.47
C TYR A 37 -1.91 18.17 9.72
N ARG A 38 -1.12 17.75 10.72
CA ARG A 38 -0.95 18.46 12.00
C ARG A 38 0.52 18.74 12.33
N GLY A 39 1.38 18.83 11.31
CA GLY A 39 2.79 19.20 11.49
C GLY A 39 3.72 18.03 11.85
N LYS A 40 3.27 16.78 11.70
CA LYS A 40 4.14 15.61 11.90
C LYS A 40 5.27 15.63 10.87
N SER A 41 6.52 15.52 11.30
CA SER A 41 7.66 15.52 10.38
C SER A 41 7.56 14.36 9.38
N VAL A 42 8.00 14.59 8.14
CA VAL A 42 8.04 13.53 7.12
C VAL A 42 8.80 12.29 7.59
N PRO A 43 9.99 12.40 8.25
CA PRO A 43 10.63 11.25 8.88
C PRO A 43 9.75 10.50 9.88
N GLY A 44 8.98 11.20 10.70
CA GLY A 44 8.06 10.56 11.64
C GLY A 44 6.88 9.83 10.97
N ILE A 45 6.45 10.28 9.79
CA ILE A 45 5.45 9.57 8.97
C ILE A 45 6.07 8.28 8.42
N VAL A 46 7.31 8.36 7.91
CA VAL A 46 8.07 7.20 7.41
C VAL A 46 8.32 6.18 8.52
N GLU A 47 8.76 6.60 9.70
CA GLU A 47 8.99 5.72 10.86
C GLU A 47 7.72 4.96 11.27
N ARG A 48 6.56 5.63 11.22
CA ARG A 48 5.27 5.00 11.48
C ARG A 48 4.93 3.96 10.41
N ALA A 49 5.10 4.28 9.13
CA ALA A 49 4.88 3.35 8.03
C ALA A 49 5.81 2.13 8.10
N LEU A 50 7.09 2.34 8.45
CA LEU A 50 8.07 1.27 8.65
C LEU A 50 7.69 0.36 9.82
N ARG A 51 7.19 0.91 10.93
CA ARG A 51 6.70 0.10 12.06
C ARG A 51 5.57 -0.84 11.65
N ASP A 52 4.62 -0.35 10.85
CA ASP A 52 3.53 -1.19 10.33
C ASP A 52 4.08 -2.25 9.36
N ALA A 53 5.03 -1.90 8.49
CA ALA A 53 5.70 -2.83 7.59
C ALA A 53 6.41 -3.97 8.34
N GLU A 54 7.20 -3.64 9.37
CA GLU A 54 7.91 -4.62 10.20
C GLU A 54 6.95 -5.58 10.92
N ASN A 55 5.83 -5.05 11.44
CA ASN A 55 4.79 -5.87 12.07
C ASN A 55 4.16 -6.83 11.06
N TYR A 56 3.86 -6.37 9.85
CA TYR A 56 3.30 -7.21 8.80
C TYR A 56 4.29 -8.30 8.34
N ILE A 57 5.56 -7.94 8.12
CA ILE A 57 6.61 -8.90 7.76
C ILE A 57 6.75 -9.97 8.85
N SER A 58 6.81 -9.53 10.11
CA SER A 58 6.88 -10.43 11.28
C SER A 58 5.64 -11.33 11.41
N GLY A 59 4.48 -10.85 10.96
CA GLY A 59 3.22 -11.61 10.91
C GLY A 59 3.10 -12.56 9.72
N GLY A 60 4.09 -12.61 8.82
CA GLY A 60 4.11 -13.51 7.67
C GLY A 60 3.22 -13.08 6.50
N VAL A 61 2.95 -11.77 6.33
CA VAL A 61 2.33 -11.31 5.09
C VAL A 61 3.26 -11.58 3.90
N HIS A 62 2.67 -11.68 2.71
CA HIS A 62 3.40 -12.04 1.50
C HIS A 62 3.87 -10.81 0.71
N GLY A 63 3.20 -9.67 0.91
CA GLY A 63 3.50 -8.42 0.24
C GLY A 63 2.88 -7.24 0.96
N LEU A 64 3.28 -6.03 0.57
CA LEU A 64 2.83 -4.77 1.15
C LEU A 64 2.36 -3.83 0.04
N ILE A 65 1.34 -3.04 0.34
CA ILE A 65 0.93 -1.87 -0.45
C ILE A 65 0.93 -0.67 0.49
N ILE A 66 1.36 0.48 -0.03
CA ILE A 66 1.36 1.75 0.69
C ILE A 66 0.22 2.60 0.15
N GLU A 67 -0.62 3.11 1.04
CA GLU A 67 -1.75 3.98 0.72
C GLU A 67 -1.68 5.25 1.57
N ASN A 68 -1.85 6.41 0.94
CA ASN A 68 -1.94 7.72 1.58
C ASN A 68 -3.31 7.96 2.24
N HIS A 69 -3.86 6.96 2.94
CA HIS A 69 -5.20 6.99 3.52
C HIS A 69 -5.41 8.14 4.50
N GLY A 70 -4.36 8.59 5.19
CA GLY A 70 -4.42 9.71 6.12
C GLY A 70 -4.85 11.04 5.51
N ASP A 71 -4.75 11.21 4.19
CA ASP A 71 -5.01 12.46 3.48
C ASP A 71 -6.50 12.87 3.47
N ILE A 72 -7.38 12.11 4.09
CA ILE A 72 -8.83 12.36 4.14
C ILE A 72 -9.18 13.72 4.78
N PRO A 73 -10.07 14.54 4.17
CA PRO A 73 -10.66 14.32 2.85
C PRO A 73 -9.64 14.53 1.72
N PHE A 74 -9.65 13.61 0.76
CA PHE A 74 -8.77 13.68 -0.40
C PHE A 74 -9.06 14.92 -1.25
N SER A 75 -8.02 15.64 -1.63
CA SER A 75 -8.13 16.74 -2.58
C SER A 75 -8.62 16.21 -3.94
N LYS A 76 -9.57 16.91 -4.56
CA LYS A 76 -9.94 16.62 -5.94
C LYS A 76 -8.77 17.03 -6.85
N PRO A 77 -8.52 16.30 -7.96
CA PRO A 77 -7.68 16.81 -9.03
C PRO A 77 -8.24 18.16 -9.50
N GLU A 78 -7.36 19.13 -9.77
CA GLU A 78 -7.74 20.35 -10.50
C GLU A 78 -8.04 20.05 -11.97
#